data_AF-K1E3B2-F1
#
_entry.id   AF-K1E3B2-F1
#
_cell.length_a   1.000
_cell.length_b   1.000
_cell.length_c   1.000
_cell.angle_alpha   90.00
_cell.angle_beta   90.00
_cell.angle_gamma   90.00
#
_symmetry.space_group_name_H-M   'P 1'
#
loop_
_entity.id
_entity.type
_entity.pdbx_description
1 polymer ?
#
loop_
_entity_poly.entity_id
_entity_poly.type
_entity_poly.pdbx_seq_one_letter_code
_entity_poly.pdbx_strand_id
1 'polypeptide(L)'
;MTSGQRLDGALAGLTEHSLEAVQELLSRRHLEDFAQAASRVGFCQRPIRLAGHSSSVDKTTGEVLSTFSSDEAPTGVLLTRCGNRRESVCTSCSRVYARDTFELIRCGLEGGKGVPGAVAENPLVFVTVTAPSFGAVHSTRGGRMCHPRGRETCEHGRSLSCTARHDKDDDVVGLAHLPRPATTTSATSCGSSHAPELWRPSRP
;
A
#
# COMPACT_ATOMS: atom_id res chain seq x y z
N MET A 1 29.93 -28.98 -25.40
CA MET A 1 28.51 -29.41 -25.29
C MET A 1 28.14 -29.44 -23.81
N THR A 2 26.86 -29.22 -23.49
CA THR A 2 26.19 -29.13 -22.17
C THR A 2 26.21 -27.77 -21.46
N SER A 3 25.25 -26.90 -21.83
CA SER A 3 24.59 -25.97 -20.89
C SER A 3 23.29 -25.42 -21.50
N GLY A 4 22.35 -26.29 -21.85
CA GLY A 4 21.01 -25.92 -22.37
C GLY A 4 19.86 -26.14 -21.37
N GLN A 5 20.05 -26.94 -20.32
CA GLN A 5 18.93 -27.51 -19.53
C GLN A 5 18.42 -26.66 -18.36
N ARG A 6 18.89 -25.41 -18.16
CA ARG A 6 18.47 -24.60 -16.99
C ARG A 6 17.31 -23.64 -17.23
N LEU A 7 16.84 -23.47 -18.47
CA LEU A 7 15.67 -22.61 -18.77
C LEU A 7 14.39 -23.41 -19.03
N ASP A 8 14.50 -24.67 -19.46
CA ASP A 8 13.34 -25.52 -19.81
C ASP A 8 12.37 -25.72 -18.64
N GLY A 9 12.88 -25.80 -17.41
CA GLY A 9 12.05 -25.93 -16.20
C GLY A 9 11.44 -24.63 -15.69
N ALA A 10 12.02 -23.46 -16.00
CA ALA A 10 11.52 -22.17 -15.53
C ALA A 10 10.31 -21.66 -16.32
N LEU A 11 10.15 -22.16 -17.55
CA LEU A 11 9.03 -21.83 -18.44
C LEU A 11 7.98 -22.96 -18.50
N ALA A 12 8.26 -24.11 -17.89
CA ALA A 12 7.35 -25.25 -17.81
C ALA A 12 6.14 -24.90 -16.91
N GLY A 13 5.07 -24.44 -17.53
CA GLY A 13 3.84 -23.98 -16.86
C GLY A 13 3.28 -22.68 -17.43
N LEU A 14 4.00 -22.04 -18.36
CA LEU A 14 3.49 -20.90 -19.11
C LEU A 14 2.49 -21.38 -20.18
N THR A 15 1.31 -20.75 -20.20
CA THR A 15 0.35 -20.92 -21.29
C THR A 15 0.91 -20.34 -22.59
N GLU A 16 0.33 -20.72 -23.73
CA GLU A 16 0.74 -20.21 -25.05
C GLU A 16 0.72 -18.67 -25.09
N HIS A 17 -0.32 -18.04 -24.53
CA HIS A 17 -0.38 -16.58 -24.36
C HIS A 17 0.73 -16.01 -23.47
N SER A 18 1.16 -16.76 -22.45
CA SER A 18 2.27 -16.34 -21.58
C SER A 18 3.61 -16.44 -22.32
N LEU A 19 3.78 -17.41 -23.21
CA LEU A 19 4.97 -17.55 -24.06
C LEU A 19 5.03 -16.44 -25.12
N GLU A 20 3.90 -16.11 -25.76
CA GLU A 20 3.80 -14.98 -26.68
C GLU A 20 4.14 -13.66 -26.00
N ALA A 21 3.55 -13.41 -24.81
CA ALA A 21 3.85 -12.22 -24.02
C ALA A 21 5.33 -12.13 -23.60
N VAL A 22 5.95 -13.27 -23.26
CA VAL A 22 7.39 -13.33 -22.96
C VAL A 22 8.22 -13.04 -24.21
N GLN A 23 7.87 -13.60 -25.37
CA GLN A 23 8.57 -13.32 -26.63
C GLN A 23 8.47 -11.85 -27.03
N GLU A 24 7.30 -11.24 -26.88
CA GLU A 24 7.07 -9.82 -27.15
C GLU A 24 7.89 -8.95 -26.18
N LEU A 25 7.89 -9.27 -24.89
CA LEU A 25 8.70 -8.58 -23.87
C LEU A 25 10.21 -8.70 -24.16
N LEU A 26 10.65 -9.83 -24.71
CA LEU A 26 12.05 -10.06 -25.10
C LEU A 26 12.45 -9.29 -26.36
N SER A 27 11.52 -8.67 -27.08
CA SER A 27 11.89 -7.71 -28.12
C SER A 27 12.66 -6.54 -27.48
N ARG A 28 13.73 -6.09 -28.15
CA ARG A 28 14.66 -5.11 -27.55
C ARG A 28 13.96 -3.84 -27.05
N ARG A 29 13.01 -3.31 -27.81
CA ARG A 29 12.24 -2.11 -27.43
C ARG A 29 11.40 -2.35 -26.17
N HIS A 30 10.61 -3.42 -26.13
CA HIS A 30 9.77 -3.72 -24.97
C HIS A 30 10.62 -4.03 -23.72
N LEU A 31 11.81 -4.64 -23.90
CA LEU A 31 12.73 -4.87 -22.81
C LEU A 31 13.29 -3.56 -22.23
N GLU A 32 13.69 -2.62 -23.10
CA GLU A 32 14.19 -1.30 -22.69
C GLU A 32 13.10 -0.49 -21.99
N ASP A 33 11.89 -0.46 -22.55
CA ASP A 33 10.70 0.20 -22.00
C ASP A 33 10.32 -0.37 -20.63
N PHE A 34 10.31 -1.70 -20.53
CA PHE A 34 10.08 -2.38 -19.25
C PHE A 34 11.18 -2.08 -18.25
N ALA A 35 12.46 -2.13 -18.63
CA ALA A 35 13.57 -1.84 -17.75
C ALA A 35 13.53 -0.39 -17.25
N GLN A 36 13.17 0.56 -18.11
CA GLN A 36 12.97 1.96 -17.73
C GLN A 36 11.80 2.08 -16.74
N ALA A 37 10.65 1.47 -17.01
CA ALA A 37 9.51 1.48 -16.09
C ALA A 37 9.85 0.83 -14.73
N ALA A 38 10.55 -0.31 -14.75
CA ALA A 38 10.99 -1.01 -13.55
C ALA A 38 11.98 -0.17 -12.72
N SER A 39 12.93 0.51 -13.37
CA SER A 39 13.89 1.39 -12.68
C SER A 39 13.22 2.58 -12.00
N ARG A 40 12.17 3.18 -12.60
CA ARG A 40 11.38 4.28 -12.00
C ARG A 40 10.73 3.86 -10.68
N VAL A 41 10.32 2.60 -10.56
CA VAL A 41 9.79 2.04 -9.30
C VAL A 41 10.87 1.39 -8.44
N GLY A 42 12.15 1.56 -8.76
CA GLY A 42 13.28 1.00 -8.03
C GLY A 42 13.32 -0.53 -8.03
N PHE A 43 12.88 -1.17 -9.11
CA PHE A 43 12.79 -2.63 -9.24
C PHE A 43 11.94 -3.27 -8.14
N CYS A 44 10.79 -2.66 -7.84
CA CYS A 44 9.77 -3.26 -6.99
C CYS A 44 9.40 -4.66 -7.51
N GLN A 45 9.42 -5.68 -6.64
CA GLN A 45 9.16 -7.07 -7.04
C GLN A 45 7.70 -7.33 -7.39
N ARG A 46 6.78 -6.50 -6.89
CA ARG A 46 5.33 -6.64 -7.10
C ARG A 46 4.66 -5.30 -7.36
N PRO A 47 5.06 -4.54 -8.40
CA PRO A 47 4.56 -3.18 -8.61
C PRO A 47 3.04 -3.18 -8.82
N ILE A 48 2.38 -2.13 -8.32
CA ILE A 48 0.96 -1.90 -8.58
C ILE A 48 0.84 -1.30 -9.98
N ARG A 49 -0.05 -1.87 -10.80
CA ARG A 49 -0.33 -1.41 -12.16
C ARG A 49 -1.54 -0.48 -12.12
N LEU A 50 -1.35 0.77 -12.50
CA LEU A 50 -2.40 1.78 -12.54
C LEU A 50 -2.77 2.07 -13.99
N ALA A 51 -4.06 2.09 -14.26
CA ALA A 51 -4.64 2.55 -15.52
C ALA A 51 -5.50 3.79 -15.25
N GLY A 52 -5.36 4.83 -16.06
CA GLY A 52 -6.09 6.08 -15.92
C GLY A 52 -5.36 7.28 -16.51
N HIS A 53 -5.96 8.45 -16.36
CA HIS A 53 -5.42 9.72 -16.81
C HIS A 53 -5.40 10.74 -15.66
N SER A 54 -4.53 11.73 -15.76
CA SER A 54 -4.49 12.87 -14.83
C SER A 54 -4.19 14.16 -15.57
N SER A 55 -4.85 15.24 -15.19
CA SER A 55 -4.59 16.58 -15.70
C SER A 55 -4.17 17.48 -14.55
N SER A 56 -3.01 18.12 -14.66
CA SER A 56 -2.60 19.20 -13.78
C SER A 56 -3.21 20.50 -14.28
N VAL A 57 -3.89 21.20 -13.39
CA VAL A 57 -4.59 22.45 -13.69
C VAL A 57 -4.03 23.54 -12.79
N ASP A 58 -3.77 24.71 -13.36
CA ASP A 58 -3.45 25.91 -12.61
C ASP A 58 -4.67 26.30 -11.75
N LYS A 59 -4.48 26.38 -10.44
CA LYS A 59 -5.59 26.64 -9.50
C LYS A 59 -6.13 28.07 -9.58
N THR A 60 -5.35 29.01 -10.10
CA THR A 60 -5.69 30.42 -10.19
C THR A 60 -6.31 30.75 -11.55
N THR A 61 -5.78 30.21 -12.64
CA THR A 61 -6.29 30.51 -14.01
C THR A 61 -7.26 29.47 -14.53
N GLY A 62 -7.24 28.24 -14.00
CA GLY A 62 -8.04 27.12 -14.50
C GLY A 62 -7.47 26.48 -15.78
N GLU A 63 -6.30 26.91 -16.24
CA GLU A 63 -5.66 26.34 -17.44
C GLU A 63 -5.04 24.97 -17.16
N VAL A 64 -5.16 24.06 -18.12
CA VAL A 64 -4.50 22.74 -18.04
C VAL A 64 -3.01 22.91 -18.32
N LEU A 65 -2.18 22.69 -17.30
CA LEU A 65 -0.73 22.77 -17.37
C LEU A 65 -0.13 21.52 -18.03
N SER A 66 -0.70 20.35 -17.76
CA SER A 66 -0.26 19.09 -18.37
C SER A 66 -1.33 18.02 -18.25
N THR A 67 -1.31 17.07 -19.17
CA THR A 67 -2.13 15.86 -19.12
C THR A 67 -1.21 14.65 -19.21
N PHE A 68 -1.57 13.59 -18.52
CA PHE A 68 -0.93 12.29 -18.53
C PHE A 68 -1.99 11.23 -18.77
N SER A 69 -1.68 10.25 -19.63
CA SER A 69 -2.45 9.02 -19.80
C SER A 69 -1.55 7.81 -19.58
N SER A 70 -2.03 6.81 -18.84
CA SER A 70 -1.32 5.55 -18.66
C SER A 70 -1.15 4.75 -19.94
N ASP A 71 -2.03 4.95 -20.92
CA ASP A 71 -2.01 4.23 -22.19
C ASP A 71 -0.82 4.67 -23.06
N GLU A 72 -0.30 5.88 -22.80
CA GLU A 72 0.91 6.42 -23.42
C GLU A 72 2.18 6.00 -22.67
N ALA A 73 2.05 5.31 -21.54
CA ALA A 73 3.20 4.78 -20.83
C ALA A 73 3.82 3.62 -21.64
N PRO A 74 5.15 3.41 -21.59
CA PRO A 74 5.82 2.36 -22.38
C PRO A 74 5.29 0.94 -22.13
N THR A 75 4.70 0.69 -20.97
CA THR A 75 4.10 -0.60 -20.60
C THR A 75 2.57 -0.62 -20.72
N GLY A 76 1.94 0.41 -21.29
CA GLY A 76 0.49 0.62 -21.37
C GLY A 76 -0.22 0.82 -20.02
N VAL A 77 0.56 0.89 -18.94
CA VAL A 77 0.12 1.14 -17.57
C VAL A 77 1.19 1.92 -16.83
N LEU A 78 0.80 2.68 -15.82
CA LEU A 78 1.74 3.30 -14.89
C LEU A 78 2.09 2.30 -13.78
N LEU A 79 3.38 1.99 -13.63
CA LEU A 79 3.86 1.21 -12.50
C LEU A 79 4.11 2.12 -11.30
N THR A 80 3.61 1.73 -10.13
CA THR A 80 3.99 2.32 -8.84
C THR A 80 4.50 1.27 -7.87
N ARG A 81 5.29 1.70 -6.88
CA ARG A 81 5.83 0.82 -5.85
C ARG A 81 4.70 0.20 -5.02
N CYS A 82 4.87 -1.05 -4.60
CA CYS A 82 3.89 -1.73 -3.75
C CYS A 82 3.84 -1.22 -2.31
N GLY A 83 4.89 -0.52 -1.86
CA GLY A 83 4.99 -0.02 -0.49
C GLY A 83 5.06 -1.10 0.60
N ASN A 84 5.24 -2.38 0.23
CA ASN A 84 5.26 -3.44 1.21
C ASN A 84 6.54 -3.38 2.06
N ARG A 85 6.35 -3.25 3.38
CA ARG A 85 7.45 -3.18 4.36
C ARG A 85 8.12 -4.52 4.68
N ARG A 86 7.54 -5.65 4.25
CA ARG A 86 8.09 -6.99 4.53
C ARG A 86 9.14 -7.35 3.50
N GLU A 87 10.38 -7.58 3.93
CA GLU A 87 11.49 -8.00 3.05
C GLU A 87 11.17 -9.30 2.30
N SER A 88 10.47 -10.22 2.95
CA SER A 88 10.02 -11.48 2.34
C SER A 88 9.01 -11.31 1.20
N VAL A 89 8.35 -10.16 1.08
CA VAL A 89 7.38 -9.87 0.01
C VAL A 89 7.97 -8.94 -1.05
N CYS A 90 8.74 -7.93 -0.62
CA CYS A 90 9.42 -7.00 -1.52
C CYS A 90 10.71 -6.46 -0.90
N THR A 91 11.87 -6.96 -1.33
CA THR A 91 13.18 -6.49 -0.85
C THR A 91 13.44 -5.03 -1.21
N SER A 92 13.03 -4.58 -2.41
CA SER A 92 13.23 -3.19 -2.84
C SER A 92 12.45 -2.20 -1.96
N CYS A 93 11.14 -2.40 -1.79
CA CYS A 93 10.31 -1.48 -1.01
C CYS A 93 10.63 -1.52 0.48
N SER A 94 10.93 -2.69 1.04
CA SER A 94 11.31 -2.81 2.46
C SER A 94 12.62 -2.08 2.79
N ARG A 95 13.61 -2.10 1.89
CA ARG A 95 14.87 -1.33 2.07
C ARG A 95 14.65 0.17 2.05
N VAL A 96 13.81 0.66 1.15
CA VAL A 96 13.43 2.09 1.11
C VAL A 96 12.75 2.46 2.42
N TYR A 97 11.75 1.69 2.84
CA TYR A 97 11.06 1.91 4.11
C TYR A 97 12.01 1.91 5.33
N ALA A 98 12.94 0.96 5.39
CA ALA A 98 13.92 0.87 6.47
C ALA A 98 14.84 2.10 6.51
N ARG A 99 15.31 2.58 5.34
CA ARG A 99 16.13 3.79 5.23
C ARG A 99 15.35 5.03 5.66
N ASP A 100 14.13 5.19 5.17
CA ASP A 100 13.30 6.35 5.51
C ASP A 100 12.98 6.36 7.02
N THR A 101 12.66 5.19 7.59
CA THR A 101 12.40 5.05 9.02
C THR A 101 13.65 5.35 9.85
N PHE A 102 14.82 4.84 9.44
CA PHE A 102 16.09 5.15 10.10
C PHE A 102 16.36 6.65 10.12
N GLU A 103 16.22 7.31 8.97
CA GLU A 103 16.45 8.74 8.85
C GLU A 103 15.44 9.57 9.67
N LEU A 104 14.17 9.16 9.70
CA LEU A 104 13.16 9.78 10.55
C LEU A 104 13.53 9.68 12.03
N ILE A 105 13.91 8.50 12.50
CA ILE A 105 14.34 8.28 13.89
C ILE A 105 15.59 9.10 14.18
N ARG A 106 16.63 8.98 13.34
CA ARG A 106 17.90 9.69 13.53
C ARG A 106 17.70 11.20 13.61
N CYS A 107 16.97 11.80 12.67
CA CYS A 107 16.72 13.24 12.69
C CYS A 107 15.87 13.66 13.89
N GLY A 108 14.99 12.81 14.39
CA GLY A 108 14.26 13.04 15.64
C GLY A 108 15.11 12.94 16.91
N LEU A 109 16.28 12.31 16.85
CA LEU A 109 17.21 12.15 17.98
C LEU A 109 18.33 13.19 17.98
N GLU A 110 18.89 13.49 16.80
CA GLU A 110 20.11 14.31 16.66
C GLU A 110 19.87 15.65 15.95
N GLY A 111 18.69 15.83 15.33
CA GLY A 111 18.42 16.91 14.38
C GLY A 111 18.84 16.56 12.95
N GLY A 112 18.74 17.53 12.04
CA GLY A 112 19.01 17.37 10.61
C GLY A 112 17.73 17.39 9.76
N LYS A 113 17.88 17.55 8.42
CA LYS A 113 16.75 17.68 7.46
C LYS A 113 15.67 18.69 7.92
N GLY A 114 16.11 19.84 8.44
CA GLY A 114 15.22 20.89 8.95
C GLY A 114 14.83 20.76 10.43
N VAL A 115 15.20 19.67 11.10
CA VAL A 115 15.03 19.52 12.56
C VAL A 115 16.22 20.17 13.29
N PRO A 116 15.98 21.09 14.26
CA PRO A 116 17.06 21.70 15.05
C PRO A 116 17.84 20.69 15.90
N GLY A 117 19.15 20.90 16.06
CA GLY A 117 20.00 20.03 16.89
C GLY A 117 19.63 20.01 18.38
N ALA A 118 18.95 21.05 18.88
CA ALA A 118 18.41 21.10 20.24
C ALA A 118 17.43 19.95 20.55
N VAL A 119 16.95 19.22 19.53
CA VAL A 119 16.11 18.03 19.75
C VAL A 119 16.82 16.98 20.61
N ALA A 120 18.15 16.90 20.54
CA ALA A 120 18.98 15.97 21.31
C ALA A 120 18.94 16.21 22.83
N GLU A 121 18.50 17.38 23.28
CA GLU A 121 18.36 17.72 24.69
C GLU A 121 17.03 17.24 25.30
N ASN A 122 16.08 16.77 24.47
CA ASN A 122 14.77 16.33 24.94
C ASN A 122 14.81 14.90 25.51
N PRO A 123 13.98 14.60 26.53
CA PRO A 123 13.79 13.23 27.00
C PRO A 123 13.28 12.30 25.90
N LEU A 124 13.90 11.13 25.76
CA LEU A 124 13.49 10.11 24.80
C LEU A 124 12.44 9.18 25.43
N VAL A 125 11.28 9.06 24.78
CA VAL A 125 10.19 8.19 25.23
C VAL A 125 9.78 7.27 24.09
N PHE A 126 9.79 5.96 24.35
CA PHE A 126 9.24 4.95 23.44
C PHE A 126 7.78 4.67 23.80
N VAL A 127 6.85 5.43 23.22
CA VAL A 127 5.41 5.28 23.48
C VAL A 127 4.81 4.30 22.47
N THR A 128 4.18 3.23 22.98
CA THR A 128 3.33 2.36 22.16
C THR A 128 1.89 2.84 22.27
N VAL A 129 1.32 3.33 21.18
CA VAL A 129 -0.10 3.72 21.11
C VAL A 129 -0.84 2.66 20.31
N THR A 130 -1.88 2.06 20.90
CA THR A 130 -2.80 1.21 20.18
C THR A 130 -3.66 2.08 19.29
N ALA A 131 -3.69 1.81 17.98
CA ALA A 131 -4.59 2.51 17.07
C ALA A 131 -6.04 2.39 17.59
N PRO A 132 -6.87 3.43 17.44
CA PRO A 132 -8.29 3.31 17.75
C PRO A 132 -8.87 2.16 16.92
N SER A 133 -9.56 1.23 17.59
CA SER A 133 -10.16 0.08 16.92
C SER A 133 -11.29 0.52 15.99
N PHE A 134 -11.56 -0.25 14.94
CA PHE A 134 -12.76 -0.08 14.10
C PHE A 134 -14.09 -0.37 14.82
N GLY A 135 -14.08 -0.57 16.15
CA GLY A 135 -15.18 -1.13 16.92
C GLY A 135 -15.23 -2.65 16.79
N ALA A 136 -16.42 -3.24 16.99
CA ALA A 136 -16.63 -4.66 16.77
C ALA A 136 -16.42 -5.00 15.29
N VAL A 137 -15.52 -5.96 15.01
CA VAL A 137 -15.27 -6.50 13.66
C VAL A 137 -15.70 -7.96 13.58
N HIS A 138 -16.04 -8.42 12.40
CA HIS A 138 -16.32 -9.83 12.17
C HIS A 138 -15.04 -10.65 12.35
N SER A 139 -15.13 -11.76 13.08
CA SER A 139 -13.96 -12.60 13.38
C SER A 139 -14.34 -14.08 13.38
N THR A 140 -13.39 -14.92 13.00
CA THR A 140 -13.51 -16.37 13.08
C THR A 140 -13.29 -16.82 14.51
N ARG A 141 -14.36 -17.02 15.26
CA ARG A 141 -14.30 -17.49 16.66
C ARG A 141 -14.28 -19.01 16.77
N GLY A 142 -13.52 -19.70 15.90
CA GLY A 142 -13.36 -21.16 15.93
C GLY A 142 -14.69 -21.92 15.95
N GLY A 143 -15.61 -21.60 15.04
CA GLY A 143 -16.95 -22.20 14.98
C GLY A 143 -17.98 -21.65 15.99
N ARG A 144 -17.59 -20.71 16.85
CA ARG A 144 -18.52 -19.98 17.72
C ARG A 144 -19.15 -18.80 16.98
N MET A 145 -20.30 -18.33 17.48
CA MET A 145 -20.95 -17.12 16.96
C MET A 145 -20.01 -15.92 17.05
N CYS A 146 -20.00 -15.10 16.00
CA CYS A 146 -19.07 -13.98 15.82
C CYS A 146 -19.12 -12.97 16.97
N HIS A 147 -20.31 -12.44 17.28
CA HIS A 147 -20.52 -11.49 18.36
C HIS A 147 -21.95 -11.60 18.91
N PRO A 148 -22.27 -12.66 19.69
CA PRO A 148 -23.63 -12.94 20.13
C PRO A 148 -24.14 -12.04 21.27
N ARG A 149 -23.28 -11.19 21.85
CA ARG A 149 -23.63 -10.29 22.96
C ARG A 149 -23.71 -8.84 22.48
N GLY A 150 -24.89 -8.24 22.66
CA GLY A 150 -25.17 -6.84 22.35
C GLY A 150 -26.64 -6.65 21.99
N ARG A 151 -27.49 -6.26 22.96
CA ARG A 151 -28.81 -5.67 22.64
C ARG A 151 -28.69 -4.21 22.21
N GLU A 152 -27.46 -3.69 22.25
CA GLU A 152 -27.13 -2.34 21.85
C GLU A 152 -27.27 -2.20 20.34
N THR A 153 -28.06 -1.21 19.96
CA THR A 153 -28.14 -0.70 18.61
C THR A 153 -27.21 0.49 18.50
N CYS A 154 -26.53 0.63 17.38
CA CYS A 154 -25.81 1.87 17.10
C CYS A 154 -26.78 3.05 16.97
N GLU A 155 -26.24 4.26 16.94
CA GLU A 155 -27.00 5.49 16.66
C GLU A 155 -27.80 5.46 15.35
N HIS A 156 -27.45 4.55 14.42
CA HIS A 156 -28.16 4.31 13.16
C HIS A 156 -29.22 3.20 13.25
N GLY A 157 -29.53 2.69 14.45
CA GLY A 157 -30.57 1.67 14.69
C GLY A 157 -30.22 0.24 14.29
N ARG A 158 -28.95 -0.04 13.92
CA ARG A 158 -28.49 -1.40 13.55
C ARG A 158 -27.94 -2.14 14.76
N SER A 159 -28.19 -3.45 14.84
CA SER A 159 -27.68 -4.28 15.92
C SER A 159 -26.15 -4.37 15.86
N LEU A 160 -25.50 -4.20 17.01
CA LEU A 160 -24.07 -4.49 17.20
C LEU A 160 -23.79 -5.96 17.50
N SER A 161 -24.79 -6.83 17.28
CA SER A 161 -24.65 -8.28 17.44
C SER A 161 -24.62 -8.98 16.09
N CYS A 162 -23.74 -9.98 16.00
CA CYS A 162 -23.69 -10.91 14.88
C CYS A 162 -23.71 -12.33 15.43
N THR A 163 -24.78 -13.07 15.18
CA THR A 163 -24.90 -14.48 15.59
C THR A 163 -24.41 -15.44 14.52
N ALA A 164 -23.97 -14.94 13.36
CA ALA A 164 -23.38 -15.77 12.31
C ALA A 164 -22.07 -16.41 12.77
N ARG A 165 -21.75 -17.56 12.17
CA ARG A 165 -20.46 -18.24 12.31
C ARG A 165 -19.69 -18.02 11.01
N HIS A 166 -18.65 -17.20 11.06
CA HIS A 166 -17.83 -16.93 9.89
C HIS A 166 -16.71 -17.96 9.79
N ASP A 167 -16.47 -18.41 8.55
CA ASP A 167 -15.25 -19.12 8.18
C ASP A 167 -14.13 -18.11 7.85
N LYS A 168 -12.88 -18.57 7.73
CA LYS A 168 -11.72 -17.73 7.41
C LYS A 168 -11.83 -17.09 6.03
N ASP A 169 -12.51 -17.74 5.11
CA ASP A 169 -12.66 -17.29 3.72
C ASP A 169 -13.94 -16.45 3.50
N ASP A 170 -14.67 -16.11 4.57
CA ASP A 170 -15.85 -15.26 4.47
C ASP A 170 -15.44 -13.78 4.28
N ASP A 171 -15.94 -13.16 3.21
CA ASP A 171 -15.60 -11.79 2.78
C ASP A 171 -15.86 -10.73 3.86
N VAL A 172 -16.75 -11.01 4.82
CA VAL A 172 -17.04 -10.07 5.90
C VAL A 172 -16.02 -10.12 7.04
N VAL A 173 -15.17 -11.15 7.15
CA VAL A 173 -14.18 -11.26 8.23
C VAL A 173 -13.17 -10.12 8.17
N GLY A 174 -12.99 -9.43 9.29
CA GLY A 174 -12.17 -8.24 9.40
C GLY A 174 -12.91 -6.94 9.07
N LEU A 175 -14.12 -6.99 8.52
CA LEU A 175 -14.98 -5.81 8.36
C LEU A 175 -15.64 -5.42 9.69
N ALA A 176 -15.90 -4.12 9.85
CA ALA A 176 -16.67 -3.60 10.96
C ALA A 176 -18.14 -4.08 10.87
N HIS A 177 -18.79 -4.30 12.01
CA HIS A 177 -20.21 -4.72 12.09
C HIS A 177 -21.17 -3.67 11.53
N LEU A 178 -20.75 -2.40 11.52
CA LEU A 178 -21.51 -1.31 10.97
C LEU A 178 -20.93 -0.88 9.63
N PRO A 179 -21.75 -0.81 8.57
CA PRO A 179 -21.43 0.00 7.41
C PRO A 179 -21.33 1.46 7.87
N ARG A 180 -20.13 2.02 7.81
CA ARG A 180 -19.88 3.42 8.16
C ARG A 180 -20.69 4.35 7.23
N PRO A 181 -21.19 5.50 7.68
CA PRO A 181 -21.82 6.46 6.78
C PRO A 181 -20.92 6.74 5.57
N ALA A 182 -21.54 6.79 4.38
CA ALA A 182 -20.87 6.92 3.08
C ALA A 182 -20.05 8.22 2.92
N THR A 183 -20.12 9.14 3.88
CA THR A 183 -19.43 10.44 3.88
C THR A 183 -17.97 10.37 4.32
N THR A 184 -17.40 9.19 4.48
CA THR A 184 -15.96 9.09 4.73
C THR A 184 -15.33 8.05 3.83
N THR A 185 -15.04 8.50 2.60
CA THR A 185 -14.03 7.95 1.70
C THR A 185 -12.86 7.41 2.52
N SER A 186 -12.59 6.12 2.39
CA SER A 186 -11.41 5.43 2.89
C SER A 186 -11.08 5.74 4.35
N ALA A 187 -11.56 4.91 5.28
CA ALA A 187 -11.08 4.90 6.65
C ALA A 187 -9.61 4.42 6.69
N THR A 188 -8.67 5.24 6.20
CA THR A 188 -7.40 5.39 6.89
C THR A 188 -7.79 5.74 8.32
N SER A 189 -7.36 4.91 9.28
CA SER A 189 -7.49 5.21 10.70
C SER A 189 -6.99 6.63 10.96
N CYS A 190 -7.90 7.61 11.04
CA CYS A 190 -7.54 9.01 11.19
C CYS A 190 -7.29 9.31 12.68
N GLY A 191 -6.30 8.62 13.26
CA GLY A 191 -5.60 9.07 14.47
C GLY A 191 -4.66 10.24 14.17
N SER A 192 -4.43 10.55 12.89
CA SER A 192 -3.67 11.71 12.42
C SER A 192 -4.30 13.06 12.77
N SER A 193 -5.57 13.13 13.19
CA SER A 193 -6.19 14.42 13.54
C SER A 193 -5.69 14.98 14.89
N HIS A 194 -5.24 14.14 15.82
CA HIS A 194 -4.76 14.58 17.14
C HIS A 194 -3.24 14.76 17.20
N ALA A 195 -2.50 14.27 16.20
CA ALA A 195 -1.06 14.47 16.07
C ALA A 195 -0.62 14.45 14.60
N PRO A 196 -1.14 15.37 13.74
CA PRO A 196 -0.88 15.35 12.29
C PRO A 196 0.60 15.53 11.95
N GLU A 197 1.36 16.19 12.83
CA GLU A 197 2.81 16.37 12.71
C GLU A 197 3.59 15.05 12.70
N LEU A 198 3.11 14.02 13.40
CA LEU A 198 3.74 12.69 13.38
C LEU A 198 3.61 11.96 12.03
N TRP A 199 2.73 12.46 11.16
CA TRP A 199 2.37 11.82 9.89
C TRP A 199 2.64 12.71 8.68
N ARG A 200 3.27 13.89 8.86
CA ARG A 200 3.73 14.70 7.73
C ARG A 200 4.88 13.98 7.04
N PRO A 201 4.77 13.67 5.73
CA PRO A 201 5.95 13.28 4.97
C PRO A 201 6.93 14.46 4.99
N SER A 202 8.15 14.21 5.44
CA SER A 202 9.26 15.14 5.20
C SER A 202 9.48 15.20 3.70
N ARG A 203 9.00 16.26 3.06
CA ARG A 203 9.44 16.60 1.71
C ARG A 203 10.87 17.12 1.84
N PRO A 204 11.79 16.71 0.94
CA PRO A 204 13.10 17.34 0.83
C PRO A 204 12.98 18.83 0.53
#